data_AF-A0A965QUL6-F1
#
_entry.id   AF-A0A965QUL6-F1
#
_cell.length_a   1.000
_cell.length_b   1.000
_cell.length_c   1.000
_cell.angle_alpha   90.00
_cell.angle_beta   90.00
_cell.angle_gamma   90.00
#
_symmetry.space_group_name_H-M   'P 1'
#
loop_
_entity.id
_entity.type
_entity.pdbx_description
1 polymer ?
#
loop_
_entity_poly.entity_id
_entity_poly.type
_entity_poly.pdbx_seq_one_letter_code
_entity_poly.pdbx_strand_id
1 'polypeptide(L)'
;MGSYTIDSHNVQRYVTPEGFVQNEGDIGVSTGGPYEIAYGSLVPKRGQADNLLVPVCVSSSHIAFGSIRMEPVFMILGQSAATAAALAIDAETPVQDVPYERLRERLLRDGQVLSHAGKRRK
;
A
#
# COMPACT_ATOMS: atom_id res chain seq x y z
N MET A 1 -4.38 3.10 4.12
CA MET A 1 -4.61 4.02 2.99
C MET A 1 -3.28 4.56 2.51
N GLY A 2 -3.08 4.68 1.20
CA GLY A 2 -2.01 5.50 0.61
C GLY A 2 -2.58 6.78 0.01
N SER A 3 -1.75 7.79 -0.21
CA SER A 3 -2.19 9.07 -0.81
C SER A 3 -1.09 9.84 -1.52
N TYR A 4 0.13 9.32 -1.53
CA TYR A 4 1.25 10.00 -2.15
C TYR A 4 1.15 9.90 -3.67
N THR A 5 1.77 10.83 -4.39
CA THR A 5 1.86 10.73 -5.84
C THR A 5 2.60 9.47 -6.24
N ILE A 6 2.25 8.89 -7.39
CA ILE A 6 3.10 7.86 -8.00
C ILE A 6 4.34 8.58 -8.50
N ASP A 7 5.48 8.33 -7.87
CA ASP A 7 6.74 8.95 -8.23
C ASP A 7 7.83 7.93 -8.61
N SER A 8 8.64 8.31 -9.59
CA SER A 8 9.87 7.65 -9.99
C SER A 8 10.84 8.72 -10.47
N HIS A 9 12.08 8.68 -10.00
CA HIS A 9 13.10 9.63 -10.44
C HIS A 9 13.61 9.31 -11.83
N ASN A 10 13.87 10.37 -12.59
CA ASN A 10 14.48 10.28 -13.90
C ASN A 10 15.81 9.48 -13.87
N VAL A 11 16.03 8.64 -14.88
CA VAL A 11 17.26 7.83 -15.02
C VAL A 11 18.31 8.54 -15.86
N GLN A 12 17.89 9.38 -16.80
CA GLN A 12 18.78 10.23 -17.60
C GLN A 12 18.11 11.53 -18.03
N ARG A 13 18.95 12.50 -18.43
CA ARG A 13 18.54 13.71 -19.13
C ARG A 13 19.13 13.69 -20.53
N TYR A 14 18.32 13.98 -21.53
CA TYR A 14 18.77 14.03 -22.91
C TYR A 14 18.26 15.30 -23.60
N VAL A 15 18.96 15.70 -24.68
CA VAL A 15 18.57 16.85 -25.50
C VAL A 15 17.76 16.34 -26.69
N THR A 16 16.56 16.87 -26.89
CA THR A 16 15.71 16.52 -28.04
C THR A 16 16.29 17.10 -29.33
N PRO A 17 15.88 16.59 -30.52
CA PRO A 17 16.32 17.16 -31.80
C PRO A 17 16.01 18.66 -31.96
N GLU A 18 15.00 19.16 -31.24
CA GLU A 18 14.60 20.57 -31.22
C GLU A 18 15.43 21.43 -30.24
N GLY A 19 16.38 20.82 -29.51
CA GLY A 19 17.30 21.50 -28.59
C GLY A 19 16.81 21.65 -27.15
N PHE A 20 15.72 20.98 -26.75
CA PHE A 20 15.19 21.04 -25.38
C PHE A 20 15.76 19.92 -24.50
N VAL A 21 15.91 20.17 -23.19
CA VAL A 21 16.26 19.11 -22.23
C VAL A 21 15.00 18.38 -21.79
N GLN A 22 15.03 17.05 -21.82
CA GLN A 22 13.95 16.18 -21.34
C GLN A 22 14.49 15.14 -20.34
N ASN A 23 13.63 14.72 -19.42
CA ASN A 23 13.91 13.67 -18.45
C ASN A 23 13.32 12.34 -18.94
N GLU A 24 14.12 11.28 -18.99
CA GLU A 24 13.62 9.92 -19.25
C GLU A 24 13.33 9.18 -17.93
N GLY A 25 12.22 8.45 -17.89
CA GLY A 25 11.86 7.57 -16.76
C GLY A 25 11.28 8.29 -15.55
N ASP A 26 11.05 9.60 -15.65
CA ASP A 26 10.40 10.39 -14.61
C ASP A 26 8.89 10.09 -14.57
N ILE A 27 8.36 9.80 -13.38
CA ILE A 27 6.93 9.64 -13.15
C ILE A 27 6.56 10.58 -12.00
N GLY A 28 5.51 11.38 -12.21
CA GLY A 28 4.97 12.32 -11.22
C GLY A 28 3.47 12.43 -11.36
N VAL A 29 2.77 11.30 -11.19
CA VAL A 29 1.32 11.20 -11.48
C VAL A 29 0.52 11.21 -10.19
N SER A 30 -0.53 12.04 -10.14
CA SER A 30 -1.46 12.04 -9.02
C SER A 30 -2.27 10.75 -8.98
N THR A 31 -2.49 10.21 -7.79
CA THR A 31 -3.42 9.09 -7.55
C THR A 31 -4.89 9.50 -7.58
N GLY A 32 -5.18 10.79 -7.78
CA GLY A 32 -6.55 11.32 -7.75
C GLY A 32 -7.15 11.41 -6.33
N GLY A 33 -6.35 11.23 -5.29
CA GLY A 33 -6.74 11.23 -3.89
C GLY A 33 -6.21 10.01 -3.12
N PRO A 34 -6.61 9.84 -1.85
CA PRO A 34 -6.31 8.66 -1.08
C PRO A 34 -6.89 7.39 -1.74
N TYR A 35 -6.14 6.29 -1.64
CA TYR A 35 -6.52 4.99 -2.16
C TYR A 35 -6.37 3.89 -1.10
N GLU A 36 -7.19 2.86 -1.25
CA GLU A 36 -7.21 1.70 -0.36
C GLU A 36 -6.10 0.71 -0.73
N ILE A 37 -5.48 0.11 0.28
CA ILE A 37 -4.51 -0.96 0.12
C ILE A 37 -5.15 -2.21 0.73
N ALA A 38 -5.36 -3.23 -0.10
CA ALA A 38 -6.04 -4.45 0.33
C ALA A 38 -5.22 -5.20 1.38
N TYR A 39 -5.86 -5.73 2.42
CA TYR A 39 -5.22 -6.58 3.41
C TYR A 39 -4.47 -7.76 2.77
N GLY A 40 -5.04 -8.34 1.71
CA GLY A 40 -4.42 -9.41 0.93
C GLY A 40 -3.07 -9.05 0.28
N SER A 41 -2.69 -7.77 0.22
CA SER A 41 -1.35 -7.36 -0.23
C SER A 41 -0.26 -7.59 0.83
N LEU A 42 -0.65 -7.75 2.10
CA LEU A 42 0.24 -7.97 3.25
C LEU A 42 0.53 -9.45 3.51
N VAL A 43 -0.29 -10.36 2.97
CA VAL A 43 -0.22 -11.79 3.24
C VAL A 43 0.01 -12.58 1.95
N PRO A 44 0.83 -13.64 1.98
CA PRO A 44 0.97 -14.55 0.85
C PRO A 44 -0.29 -15.40 0.66
N LYS A 45 -0.45 -15.97 -0.53
CA LYS A 45 -1.57 -16.90 -0.80
C LYS A 45 -1.43 -18.14 0.08
N ARG A 46 -2.56 -18.78 0.41
CA ARG A 46 -2.57 -20.07 1.11
C ARG A 46 -1.67 -21.08 0.42
N GLY A 47 -0.91 -21.82 1.22
CA GLY A 47 0.04 -22.82 0.75
C GLY A 47 1.39 -22.27 0.26
N GLN A 48 1.60 -20.94 0.23
CA GLN A 48 2.91 -20.36 -0.07
C GLN A 48 3.76 -20.14 1.19
N ALA A 49 3.15 -19.58 2.23
CA ALA A 49 3.71 -19.47 3.57
C ALA A 49 2.58 -19.20 4.57
N ASP A 50 2.65 -19.84 5.74
CA ASP A 50 1.71 -19.60 6.82
C ASP A 50 2.29 -18.59 7.81
N ASN A 51 1.43 -17.78 8.44
CA ASN A 51 1.82 -16.82 9.50
C ASN A 51 2.88 -15.77 9.10
N LEU A 52 2.91 -15.39 7.83
CA LEU A 52 3.79 -14.33 7.32
C LEU A 52 2.99 -13.06 7.00
N LEU A 53 3.44 -11.93 7.55
CA LEU A 53 2.95 -10.59 7.24
C LEU A 53 4.10 -9.73 6.71
N VAL A 54 3.88 -9.03 5.61
CA VAL A 54 4.90 -8.23 4.93
C VAL A 54 4.41 -6.79 4.76
N PRO A 55 4.65 -5.88 5.72
CA PRO A 55 4.13 -4.50 5.67
C PRO A 55 4.93 -3.53 4.78
N VAL A 56 6.14 -3.92 4.37
CA VAL A 56 7.04 -3.08 3.54
C VAL A 56 7.10 -3.61 2.12
N CYS A 57 7.56 -4.85 1.93
CA CYS A 57 7.66 -5.50 0.62
C CYS A 57 6.31 -6.10 0.16
N VAL A 58 5.25 -5.29 0.24
CA VAL A 58 3.87 -5.71 -0.07
C VAL A 58 3.74 -6.16 -1.52
N SER A 59 2.77 -7.04 -1.77
CA SER A 59 2.39 -7.44 -3.13
C SER A 59 1.86 -6.23 -3.91
N SER A 60 2.67 -5.69 -4.80
CA SER A 60 2.38 -4.49 -5.58
C SER A 60 3.15 -4.51 -6.90
N SER A 61 2.68 -3.77 -7.91
CA SER A 61 3.49 -3.46 -9.08
C SER A 61 4.55 -2.42 -8.74
N HIS A 62 5.61 -2.35 -9.54
CA HIS A 62 6.64 -1.32 -9.38
C HIS A 62 6.06 0.11 -9.37
N ILE A 63 5.08 0.36 -10.26
CA ILE A 63 4.38 1.66 -10.35
C ILE A 63 3.56 1.96 -9.09
N ALA A 64 2.78 1.00 -8.59
CA ALA A 64 2.01 1.21 -7.37
C ALA A 64 2.91 1.42 -6.15
N PHE A 65 4.05 0.72 -6.11
CA PHE A 65 5.04 0.86 -5.05
C PHE A 65 5.64 2.26 -4.98
N GLY A 66 5.75 2.96 -6.11
CA GLY A 66 6.14 4.38 -6.17
C GLY A 66 5.34 5.25 -5.19
N SER A 67 4.04 4.98 -5.02
CA SER A 67 3.20 5.69 -4.05
C SER A 67 3.15 5.03 -2.65
N ILE A 68 3.13 3.70 -2.59
CA ILE A 68 3.01 2.95 -1.32
C ILE A 68 4.22 3.13 -0.42
N ARG A 69 5.40 3.34 -0.99
CA ARG A 69 6.70 3.29 -0.29
C ARG A 69 7.00 4.44 0.68
N MET A 70 6.00 5.24 1.03
CA MET A 70 6.15 6.34 1.96
C MET A 70 6.12 5.84 3.40
N GLU A 71 6.97 6.39 4.26
CA GLU A 71 7.08 5.99 5.67
C GLU A 71 5.74 6.05 6.42
N PRO A 72 4.87 7.08 6.24
CA PRO A 72 3.55 7.09 6.87
C PRO A 72 2.68 5.91 6.43
N VAL A 73 2.79 5.47 5.18
CA VAL A 73 2.04 4.32 4.67
C VAL A 73 2.58 3.02 5.29
N PHE A 74 3.90 2.85 5.38
CA PHE A 74 4.49 1.71 6.07
C PHE A 74 4.10 1.63 7.55
N MET A 75 3.99 2.77 8.25
CA MET A 75 3.50 2.79 9.64
C MET A 75 2.05 2.29 9.73
N ILE A 76 1.17 2.73 8.82
CA ILE A 76 -0.23 2.30 8.76
C ILE A 76 -0.33 0.79 8.43
N LEU A 77 0.46 0.31 7.47
CA LEU A 77 0.51 -1.10 7.10
C LEU A 77 1.09 -1.95 8.24
N GLY A 78 2.09 -1.43 8.95
CA GLY A 78 2.68 -2.06 10.14
C GLY A 78 1.65 -2.21 11.27
N GLN A 79 0.86 -1.17 11.57
CA GLN A 79 -0.25 -1.27 12.52
C GLN A 79 -1.26 -2.34 12.06
N SER A 80 -1.66 -2.30 10.79
CA SER A 80 -2.64 -3.25 10.23
C SER A 80 -2.15 -4.70 10.33
N ALA A 81 -0.88 -4.94 10.02
CA ALA A 81 -0.24 -6.24 10.14
C ALA A 81 -0.17 -6.70 11.61
N ALA A 82 0.31 -5.87 12.53
CA ALA A 82 0.41 -6.22 13.95
C ALA A 82 -0.96 -6.54 14.56
N THR A 83 -1.99 -5.75 14.24
CA THR A 83 -3.36 -6.02 14.70
C THR A 83 -3.89 -7.34 14.16
N ALA A 84 -3.65 -7.64 12.88
CA ALA A 84 -4.04 -8.91 12.30
C ALA A 84 -3.29 -10.09 12.93
N ALA A 85 -2.00 -9.94 13.22
CA ALA A 85 -1.20 -10.94 13.92
C ALA A 85 -1.76 -11.23 15.32
N ALA A 86 -2.12 -10.20 16.09
CA ALA A 86 -2.73 -10.38 17.41
C ALA A 86 -4.05 -11.15 17.33
N LEU A 87 -4.93 -10.80 16.39
CA LEU A 87 -6.19 -11.52 16.16
C LEU A 87 -5.97 -12.96 15.71
N ALA A 88 -4.96 -13.21 14.87
CA ALA A 88 -4.58 -14.55 14.42
C ALA A 88 -4.11 -15.43 15.59
N ILE A 89 -3.28 -14.87 16.47
CA ILE A 89 -2.78 -15.55 17.68
C ILE A 89 -3.95 -15.90 18.61
N ASP A 90 -4.82 -14.94 18.92
CA ASP A 90 -5.95 -15.14 19.84
C ASP A 90 -6.96 -16.17 19.31
N ALA A 91 -7.10 -16.28 17.99
CA ALA A 91 -8.02 -17.21 17.33
C ALA A 91 -7.37 -18.54 16.91
N GLU A 92 -6.08 -18.73 17.18
CA GLU A 92 -5.28 -19.89 16.73
C GLU A 92 -5.46 -20.18 15.23
N THR A 93 -5.48 -19.13 14.41
CA THR A 93 -5.75 -19.23 12.97
C THR A 93 -4.63 -18.59 12.15
N PRO A 94 -4.36 -19.05 10.91
CA PRO A 94 -3.41 -18.37 10.03
C PRO A 94 -3.79 -16.92 9.76
N VAL A 95 -2.81 -16.06 9.53
CA VAL A 95 -3.05 -14.62 9.22
C VAL A 95 -3.96 -14.41 7.98
N GLN A 96 -4.00 -15.37 7.06
CA GLN A 96 -4.88 -15.38 5.90
C GLN A 96 -6.37 -15.55 6.24
N ASP A 97 -6.67 -16.04 7.45
CA ASP A 97 -7.99 -16.50 7.89
C ASP A 97 -8.61 -15.55 8.90
N VAL A 98 -7.86 -14.53 9.31
CA VAL A 98 -8.35 -13.43 10.14
C VAL A 98 -9.58 -12.82 9.47
N PRO A 99 -10.76 -12.87 10.12
CA PRO A 99 -11.97 -12.29 9.55
C PRO A 99 -11.79 -10.79 9.37
N TYR A 100 -11.89 -10.31 8.13
CA TYR A 100 -11.63 -8.89 7.82
C TYR A 100 -12.52 -7.95 8.62
N GLU A 101 -13.78 -8.32 8.89
CA GLU A 101 -14.68 -7.50 9.71
C GLU A 101 -14.15 -7.26 11.14
N ARG A 102 -13.54 -8.27 11.76
CA ARG A 102 -12.94 -8.15 13.10
C ARG A 102 -11.71 -7.24 13.08
N LEU A 103 -10.87 -7.40 12.06
CA LEU A 103 -9.73 -6.52 11.83
C LEU A 103 -10.19 -5.08 11.60
N ARG A 104 -11.17 -4.87 10.71
CA ARG A 104 -11.77 -3.58 10.37
C ARG A 104 -12.32 -2.88 11.61
N GLU A 105 -13.12 -3.57 12.41
CA GLU A 105 -13.67 -3.04 13.66
C GLU A 105 -12.56 -2.55 14.60
N ARG A 106 -11.49 -3.35 14.76
CA ARG A 106 -10.38 -2.97 15.63
C ARG A 106 -9.60 -1.77 15.09
N LEU A 107 -9.24 -1.76 13.82
CA LEU A 107 -8.50 -0.66 13.21
C LEU A 107 -9.28 0.67 13.25
N LEU A 108 -10.60 0.63 13.06
CA LEU A 108 -11.46 1.81 13.23
C LEU A 108 -11.50 2.31 14.67
N ARG A 109 -11.54 1.42 15.67
CA ARG A 109 -11.45 1.80 17.08
C ARG A 109 -10.11 2.46 17.41
N ASP A 110 -9.03 2.01 16.79
CA ASP A 110 -7.70 2.59 16.92
C ASP A 110 -7.53 3.89 16.10
N GLY A 111 -8.58 4.37 15.43
CA GLY A 111 -8.60 5.64 14.69
C GLY A 111 -8.04 5.57 13.27
N GLN A 112 -7.75 4.38 12.74
CA GLN A 112 -7.27 4.24 11.37
C GLN A 112 -8.38 4.55 10.36
N VAL A 113 -8.07 5.31 9.31
CA VAL A 113 -8.99 5.57 8.19
C VAL A 113 -8.88 4.43 7.18
N LEU A 114 -9.98 3.75 6.90
CA LEU A 114 -10.01 2.55 6.04
C LEU A 114 -10.68 2.76 4.67
N SER A 115 -11.38 3.87 4.47
CA SER A 115 -11.99 4.23 3.20
C SER A 115 -12.04 5.74 3.03
N HIS A 116 -12.14 6.20 1.78
CA HIS A 116 -12.24 7.63 1.45
C HIS A 116 -13.37 7.89 0.47
N ALA A 117 -14.38 8.65 0.91
CA ALA A 117 -15.55 9.02 0.11
C ALA A 117 -15.33 10.22 -0.84
N GLY A 118 -14.10 10.44 -1.29
CA GLY A 118 -13.74 11.55 -2.17
C GLY A 118 -14.53 11.51 -3.49
N LYS A 119 -14.92 12.68 -4.01
CA LYS A 119 -15.58 12.77 -5.32
C LYS A 119 -14.64 12.20 -6.38
N ARG A 120 -15.01 11.09 -7.03
CA ARG A 120 -14.37 10.64 -8.27
C ARG A 120 -14.39 11.81 -9.24
N ARG A 121 -13.21 12.34 -9.62
CA ARG A 121 -13.12 13.33 -10.69
C ARG A 121 -13.66 12.67 -11.97
N LYS A 122 -14.50 13.42 -12.69
CA LYS A 122 -15.01 13.05 -14.02
C LYS A 122 -13.86 12.96 -15.02
#